data_AF-A0A562ZQP6-F1
#
_entry.id   AF-A0A562ZQP6-F1
#
_cell.length_a   1.000
_cell.length_b   1.000
_cell.length_c   1.000
_cell.angle_alpha   90.00
_cell.angle_beta   90.00
_cell.angle_gamma   90.00
#
_symmetry.space_group_name_H-M   'P 1'
#
loop_
_entity.id
_entity.type
_entity.pdbx_description
1 polymer ?
#
loop_
_entity_poly.entity_id
_entity_poly.type
_entity_poly.pdbx_seq_one_letter_code
_entity_poly.pdbx_strand_id
1 'polypeptide(L)'
;MDVGSSTIAFIIGFALVAAYVWNRGRWDQKTNEDLEARAAGPDWRGWNNALFELQQRGVPIEAYVPHLARHLVAESAFEREAARMALSEQFPEWQQQLAACGYQSSDSPAVSSPRLQPVFAHFNLPTP
;
A
#
# COMPACT_ATOMS: atom_id res chain seq x y z
N MET A 1 -19.29 -19.62 36.20
CA MET A 1 -18.15 -19.64 35.26
C MET A 1 -18.74 -19.61 33.85
N ASP A 2 -18.56 -18.50 33.13
CA ASP A 2 -19.10 -18.27 31.80
C ASP A 2 -18.40 -19.15 30.77
N VAL A 3 -18.89 -20.38 30.61
CA VAL A 3 -18.37 -21.34 29.62
C VAL A 3 -18.65 -20.86 28.18
N GLY A 4 -19.69 -20.04 28.01
CA GLY A 4 -20.08 -19.46 26.71
C GLY A 4 -19.06 -18.45 26.18
N SER A 5 -18.56 -17.53 27.02
CA SER A 5 -17.66 -16.46 26.59
C SER A 5 -16.29 -16.98 26.14
N SER A 6 -15.74 -17.98 26.83
CA SER A 6 -14.46 -18.60 26.43
C SER A 6 -14.58 -19.34 25.11
N THR A 7 -15.68 -20.07 24.89
CA THR A 7 -15.90 -20.83 23.64
C THR A 7 -16.05 -19.89 22.45
N ILE A 8 -16.79 -18.79 22.61
CA ILE A 8 -16.95 -17.76 21.56
C ILE A 8 -15.59 -17.12 21.22
N ALA A 9 -14.77 -16.78 22.23
CA ALA A 9 -13.44 -16.21 22.00
C ALA A 9 -12.51 -17.17 21.24
N PHE A 10 -12.53 -18.48 21.56
CA PHE A 10 -11.77 -19.49 20.83
C PHE A 10 -12.23 -19.64 19.37
N ILE A 11 -13.53 -19.63 19.12
CA ILE A 11 -14.08 -19.72 17.76
C ILE A 11 -13.65 -18.49 16.93
N ILE A 12 -13.75 -17.29 17.49
CA ILE A 12 -13.31 -16.06 16.83
C ILE A 12 -11.81 -16.11 16.55
N GLY A 13 -10.99 -16.49 17.53
CA GLY A 13 -9.55 -16.63 17.36
C GLY A 13 -9.17 -17.61 16.26
N PHE A 14 -9.78 -18.79 16.24
CA PHE A 14 -9.55 -19.79 15.20
C PHE A 14 -9.97 -19.30 13.81
N ALA A 15 -11.14 -18.65 13.70
CA ALA A 15 -11.63 -18.09 12.44
C ALA A 15 -10.68 -17.01 11.89
N LEU A 16 -10.13 -16.14 12.75
CA LEU A 16 -9.16 -15.12 12.36
C LEU A 16 -7.85 -15.75 11.85
N VAL A 17 -7.33 -16.77 12.53
CA VAL A 17 -6.12 -17.49 12.08
C VAL A 17 -6.36 -18.20 10.76
N ALA A 18 -7.49 -18.90 10.61
CA ALA A 18 -7.85 -19.57 9.37
C ALA A 18 -7.99 -18.57 8.20
N ALA A 19 -8.62 -17.42 8.44
CA ALA A 19 -8.74 -16.36 7.45
C ALA A 19 -7.37 -15.77 7.05
N TYR A 20 -6.47 -15.57 8.03
CA TYR A 20 -5.11 -15.12 7.77
C TYR A 20 -4.32 -16.11 6.89
N VAL A 21 -4.34 -17.40 7.24
CA VAL A 21 -3.65 -18.46 6.48
C VAL A 21 -4.22 -18.59 5.07
N TRP A 22 -5.55 -18.56 4.92
CA TRP A 22 -6.20 -18.58 3.61
C TRP A 22 -5.80 -17.38 2.75
N ASN A 23 -5.76 -16.18 3.35
CA ASN A 23 -5.35 -14.97 2.66
C ASN A 23 -3.87 -15.07 2.23
N ARG A 24 -2.96 -15.49 3.11
CA ARG A 24 -1.53 -15.68 2.78
C ARG A 24 -1.35 -16.67 1.62
N GLY A 25 -1.99 -17.83 1.70
CA GLY A 25 -1.90 -18.86 0.65
C GLY A 25 -2.37 -18.37 -0.73
N ARG A 26 -3.32 -17.43 -0.77
CA ARG A 26 -3.77 -16.82 -2.04
C ARG A 26 -2.70 -15.92 -2.67
N TRP A 27 -1.85 -15.28 -1.89
CA TRP A 27 -0.75 -14.44 -2.38
C TRP A 27 0.47 -15.27 -2.77
N ASP A 28 0.76 -16.35 -2.03
CA ASP A 28 1.86 -17.27 -2.34
C ASP A 28 1.70 -17.96 -3.70
N GLN A 29 0.46 -18.27 -4.09
CA GLN A 29 0.16 -18.93 -5.37
C GLN A 29 0.29 -18.03 -6.60
N LYS A 30 0.44 -16.70 -6.43
CA LYS A 30 0.54 -15.78 -7.56
C LYS A 30 1.91 -15.86 -8.21
N THR A 31 1.96 -15.80 -9.53
CA THR A 31 3.22 -15.66 -10.27
C THR A 31 3.82 -14.27 -10.05
N ASN A 32 5.10 -14.09 -10.36
CA ASN A 32 5.69 -12.74 -10.33
C ASN A 32 4.96 -11.82 -11.32
N GLU A 33 4.69 -12.29 -12.55
CA GLU A 33 3.93 -11.55 -13.56
C GLU A 33 2.56 -11.06 -13.03
N ASP A 34 1.81 -11.90 -12.31
CA ASP A 34 0.54 -11.51 -11.69
C ASP A 34 0.70 -10.40 -10.64
N LEU A 35 1.79 -10.44 -9.87
CA LEU A 35 2.09 -9.46 -8.84
C LEU A 35 2.58 -8.15 -9.47
N GLU A 36 3.44 -8.20 -10.48
CA GLU A 36 3.90 -7.05 -11.24
C GLU A 36 2.73 -6.35 -11.94
N ALA A 37 1.83 -7.12 -12.56
CA ALA A 37 0.61 -6.60 -13.17
C ALA A 37 -0.32 -5.93 -12.15
N ARG A 38 -0.33 -6.41 -10.89
CA ARG A 38 -1.08 -5.78 -9.81
C ARG A 38 -0.41 -4.53 -9.28
N ALA A 39 0.91 -4.55 -9.12
CA ALA A 39 1.70 -3.41 -8.64
C ALA A 39 1.66 -2.23 -9.62
N ALA A 40 1.65 -2.51 -10.93
CA ALA A 40 1.50 -1.50 -11.99
C ALA A 40 0.03 -1.26 -12.41
N GLY A 41 -0.90 -2.07 -11.91
CA GLY A 41 -2.29 -2.04 -12.30
C GLY A 41 -3.09 -0.91 -11.63
N PRO A 42 -4.32 -0.65 -12.10
CA PRO A 42 -5.19 0.37 -11.53
C PRO A 42 -5.87 -0.05 -10.21
N ASP A 43 -5.82 -1.34 -9.83
CA ASP A 43 -6.46 -1.84 -8.62
C ASP A 43 -5.61 -1.56 -7.38
N TRP A 44 -5.81 -0.38 -6.81
CA TRP A 44 -5.10 0.13 -5.63
C TRP A 44 -5.20 -0.77 -4.40
N ARG A 45 -6.24 -1.62 -4.32
CA ARG A 45 -6.42 -2.57 -3.19
C ARG A 45 -5.30 -3.60 -3.12
N GLY A 46 -4.64 -3.86 -4.25
CA GLY A 46 -3.62 -4.89 -4.39
C GLY A 46 -2.19 -4.39 -4.23
N TRP A 47 -1.93 -3.07 -4.32
CA TRP A 47 -0.56 -2.55 -4.43
C TRP A 47 0.34 -2.98 -3.29
N ASN A 48 -0.07 -2.74 -2.04
CA ASN A 48 0.80 -3.02 -0.90
C ASN A 48 1.15 -4.51 -0.78
N ASN A 49 0.15 -5.39 -0.91
CA ASN A 49 0.38 -6.84 -0.89
C ASN A 49 1.25 -7.29 -2.08
N ALA A 50 1.00 -6.75 -3.27
CA ALA A 50 1.78 -7.10 -4.45
C ALA A 50 3.26 -6.72 -4.30
N LEU A 51 3.53 -5.51 -3.84
CA LEU A 51 4.89 -5.01 -3.62
C LEU A 51 5.59 -5.77 -2.49
N PHE A 52 4.88 -6.03 -1.38
CA PHE A 52 5.42 -6.84 -0.29
C PHE A 52 5.84 -8.24 -0.78
N GLU A 53 4.98 -8.94 -1.53
CA GLU A 53 5.33 -10.26 -2.07
C GLU A 53 6.48 -10.21 -3.06
N LEU A 54 6.52 -9.21 -3.95
CA LEU A 54 7.64 -9.03 -4.88
C LEU A 54 8.95 -8.82 -4.12
N GLN A 55 8.94 -7.98 -3.09
CA GLN A 55 10.10 -7.73 -2.23
C GLN A 55 10.55 -9.00 -1.49
N GLN A 56 9.62 -9.77 -0.93
CA GLN A 56 9.92 -11.07 -0.29
C GLN A 56 10.57 -12.07 -1.25
N ARG A 57 10.27 -11.96 -2.54
CA ARG A 57 10.85 -12.80 -3.61
C ARG A 57 12.15 -12.23 -4.19
N GLY A 58 12.66 -11.13 -3.64
CA GLY A 58 13.87 -10.46 -4.10
C GLY A 58 13.72 -9.74 -5.44
N VAL A 59 12.49 -9.44 -5.86
CA VAL A 59 12.22 -8.63 -7.05
C VAL A 59 12.34 -7.14 -6.68
N PRO A 60 13.12 -6.33 -7.41
CA PRO A 60 13.24 -4.90 -7.15
C PRO A 60 11.90 -4.21 -7.39
N ILE A 61 11.43 -3.46 -6.39
CA ILE A 61 10.12 -2.80 -6.40
C ILE A 61 10.20 -1.29 -6.64
N GLU A 62 11.41 -0.74 -6.73
CA GLU A 62 11.68 0.69 -6.96
C GLU A 62 11.10 1.16 -8.30
N ALA A 63 11.00 0.26 -9.28
CA ALA A 63 10.40 0.53 -10.59
C ALA A 63 8.91 0.95 -10.51
N TYR A 64 8.20 0.62 -9.42
CA TYR A 64 6.80 0.97 -9.22
C TYR A 64 6.60 2.32 -8.52
N VAL A 65 7.66 2.92 -7.96
CA VAL A 65 7.58 4.20 -7.24
C VAL A 65 6.97 5.32 -8.10
N PRO A 66 7.38 5.54 -9.37
CA PRO A 66 6.78 6.57 -10.21
C PRO A 66 5.29 6.37 -10.46
N HIS A 67 4.84 5.12 -10.54
CA HIS A 67 3.43 4.77 -10.69
C HIS A 67 2.63 5.14 -9.44
N LEU A 68 3.05 4.64 -8.28
CA LEU A 68 2.40 4.92 -6.99
C LEU A 68 2.39 6.42 -6.68
N ALA A 69 3.50 7.12 -6.94
CA ALA A 69 3.64 8.54 -6.66
C ALA A 69 2.57 9.37 -7.38
N ARG A 70 2.28 9.07 -8.65
CA ARG A 70 1.21 9.77 -9.41
C ARG A 70 -0.16 9.64 -8.73
N HIS A 71 -0.41 8.53 -8.04
CA HIS A 71 -1.68 8.33 -7.33
C HIS A 71 -1.78 9.10 -6.01
N LEU A 72 -0.71 9.76 -5.53
CA LEU A 72 -0.80 10.71 -4.40
C LEU A 72 -1.63 11.95 -4.74
N VAL A 73 -1.88 12.22 -6.02
CA VAL A 73 -2.76 13.29 -6.51
C VAL A 73 -3.95 12.77 -7.30
N ALA A 74 -4.30 11.49 -7.16
CA ALA A 74 -5.52 10.93 -7.72
C ALA A 74 -6.75 11.66 -7.16
N GLU A 75 -7.85 11.75 -7.92
CA GLU A 75 -9.11 12.36 -7.45
C GLU A 75 -9.73 11.61 -6.26
N SER A 76 -9.57 10.28 -6.23
CA SER A 76 -10.06 9.41 -5.16
C SER A 76 -9.18 9.50 -3.91
N ALA A 77 -9.78 9.88 -2.78
CA ALA A 77 -9.09 9.86 -1.48
C ALA A 77 -8.60 8.46 -1.08
N PHE A 78 -9.31 7.41 -1.49
CA PHE A 78 -8.89 6.03 -1.24
C PHE A 78 -7.65 5.65 -2.05
N GLU A 79 -7.55 6.10 -3.29
CA GLU A 79 -6.36 5.85 -4.11
C GLU A 79 -5.14 6.61 -3.56
N ARG A 80 -5.34 7.87 -3.15
CA ARG A 80 -4.30 8.66 -2.47
C ARG A 80 -3.80 7.96 -1.21
N GLU A 81 -4.71 7.45 -0.39
CA GLU A 81 -4.35 6.73 0.83
C GLU A 81 -3.64 5.40 0.53
N ALA A 82 -4.10 4.64 -0.45
CA ALA A 82 -3.46 3.41 -0.88
C ALA A 82 -2.04 3.66 -1.41
N ALA A 83 -1.84 4.71 -2.20
CA ALA A 83 -0.53 5.14 -2.67
C ALA A 83 0.38 5.54 -1.50
N ARG A 84 -0.14 6.36 -0.57
CA ARG A 84 0.58 6.80 0.64
C ARG A 84 1.03 5.60 1.47
N MET A 85 0.15 4.64 1.72
CA MET A 85 0.46 3.42 2.47
C MET A 85 1.51 2.57 1.74
N ALA A 86 1.29 2.26 0.46
CA ALA A 86 2.23 1.45 -0.31
C ALA A 86 3.63 2.08 -0.38
N LEU A 87 3.72 3.40 -0.57
CA LEU A 87 5.00 4.11 -0.56
C LEU A 87 5.63 4.12 0.83
N SER A 88 4.87 4.43 1.88
CA SER A 88 5.44 4.57 3.24
C SER A 88 5.85 3.23 3.86
N GLU A 89 5.11 2.15 3.59
CA GLU A 89 5.39 0.84 4.17
C GLU A 89 6.57 0.15 3.48
N GLN A 90 6.69 0.29 2.16
CA GLN A 90 7.74 -0.35 1.39
C GLN A 90 9.01 0.50 1.28
N PHE A 91 8.89 1.83 1.39
CA PHE A 91 9.98 2.80 1.27
C PHE A 91 9.94 3.81 2.43
N PRO A 92 10.56 3.52 3.60
CA PRO A 92 10.43 4.35 4.81
C PRO A 92 10.82 5.83 4.64
N GLU A 93 11.69 6.14 3.68
CA GLU A 93 12.04 7.53 3.33
C GLU A 93 10.83 8.34 2.82
N TRP A 94 9.87 7.72 2.14
CA TRP A 94 8.65 8.38 1.69
C TRP A 94 7.80 8.85 2.86
N GLN A 95 7.73 8.07 3.95
CA GLN A 95 6.99 8.48 5.15
C GLN A 95 7.52 9.81 5.69
N GLN A 96 8.84 9.98 5.73
CA GLN A 96 9.49 11.19 6.22
C GLN A 96 9.23 12.38 5.29
N GLN A 97 9.36 12.19 3.97
CA GLN A 97 9.15 13.25 3.00
C GLN A 97 7.69 13.72 2.97
N LEU A 98 6.73 12.79 3.00
CA LEU A 98 5.30 13.10 3.02
C LEU A 98 4.88 13.81 4.31
N ALA A 99 5.45 13.42 5.45
CA ALA A 99 5.24 14.11 6.71
C ALA A 99 5.82 15.53 6.69
N ALA A 100 7.04 15.71 6.14
CA ALA A 100 7.72 17.00 6.06
C ALA A 100 6.95 18.04 5.22
N CYS A 101 6.29 17.60 4.13
CA CYS A 101 5.46 18.48 3.31
C CYS A 101 4.00 18.59 3.78
N GLY A 102 3.64 17.97 4.91
CA GLY A 102 2.28 17.99 5.46
C GLY A 102 1.24 17.38 4.52
N TYR A 103 1.59 16.31 3.81
CA TYR A 103 0.67 15.61 2.93
C TYR A 103 -0.43 14.89 3.72
N GLN A 104 -1.69 15.03 3.26
CA GLN A 104 -2.82 14.27 3.77
C GLN A 104 -3.62 13.69 2.59
N SER A 105 -3.95 12.41 2.66
CA SER A 105 -4.74 11.73 1.62
C SER A 105 -6.17 12.28 1.50
N SER A 106 -6.68 12.96 2.53
CA SER A 106 -7.97 13.64 2.52
C SER A 106 -7.98 14.95 1.74
N ASP A 107 -6.82 15.57 1.49
CA ASP A 107 -6.74 16.82 0.74
C ASP A 107 -7.09 16.61 -0.74
N SER A 108 -7.62 17.64 -1.40
CA SER A 108 -7.88 17.59 -2.84
C SER A 108 -6.57 17.62 -3.64
N PRO A 109 -6.55 17.11 -4.88
CA PRO A 109 -5.36 17.19 -5.73
C PRO A 109 -4.80 18.61 -5.88
N ALA A 110 -5.68 19.61 -5.99
CA ALA A 110 -5.28 21.02 -6.07
C ALA A 110 -4.47 21.51 -4.85
N VAL A 111 -4.72 20.94 -3.67
CA VAL A 111 -3.98 21.24 -2.43
C VAL A 111 -2.72 20.38 -2.32
N SER A 112 -2.81 19.11 -2.69
CA SER A 112 -1.71 18.14 -2.58
C SER A 112 -0.60 18.35 -3.61
N SER A 113 -0.92 18.63 -4.89
CA SER A 113 0.06 18.81 -5.97
C SER A 113 1.17 19.82 -5.65
N PRO A 114 0.88 21.06 -5.22
CA PRO A 114 1.95 22.01 -4.87
C PRO A 114 2.80 21.57 -3.67
N ARG A 115 2.21 20.87 -2.68
CA ARG A 115 2.96 20.35 -1.53
C ARG A 115 3.91 19.21 -1.90
N LEU A 116 3.52 18.40 -2.89
CA LEU A 116 4.27 17.24 -3.34
C LEU A 116 5.42 17.59 -4.29
N GLN A 117 5.45 18.77 -4.90
CA GLN A 117 6.54 19.20 -5.77
C GLN A 117 7.96 18.95 -5.21
N PRO A 118 8.30 19.37 -3.97
CA PRO A 118 9.61 19.10 -3.39
C PRO A 118 9.90 17.59 -3.21
N VAL A 119 8.87 16.80 -2.91
CA VAL A 119 8.98 15.34 -2.74
C VAL A 119 9.28 14.69 -4.10
N PHE A 120 8.54 15.06 -5.14
CA PHE A 120 8.76 14.54 -6.50
C PHE A 120 10.14 14.94 -7.04
N ALA A 121 10.59 16.16 -6.77
CA ALA A 121 11.94 16.61 -7.11
C ALA A 121 13.02 15.79 -6.38
N HIS A 122 12.83 15.49 -5.09
CA HIS A 122 13.75 14.68 -4.30
C HIS A 122 13.97 13.27 -4.89
N PHE A 123 12.90 12.66 -5.39
CA PHE A 123 12.93 11.33 -6.00
C PHE A 123 13.18 11.32 -7.52
N ASN A 124 13.51 12.47 -8.13
CA ASN A 124 13.68 12.63 -9.58
C ASN A 124 12.46 12.16 -10.41
N LEU A 125 11.26 12.46 -9.93
CA LEU A 125 10.00 12.11 -10.57
C LEU A 125 9.43 13.28 -11.40
N PRO A 126 8.65 13.00 -12.46
CA PRO A 126 7.91 14.04 -13.19
C PRO A 126 6.95 14.75 -12.24
N THR A 127 6.78 16.07 -12.38
CA THR A 127 5.88 16.84 -11.51
C THR A 127 4.47 16.24 -11.42
N PRO A 128 3.86 16.25 -10.23
CA PRO A 128 2.52 15.71 -10.00
C PRO A 128 1.43 16.49 -10.74
#